data_AF-A0A6P7FFU6-F1
#
_entry.id   AF-A0A6P7FFU6-F1
#
_cell.length_a   1.000
_cell.length_b   1.000
_cell.length_c   1.000
_cell.angle_alpha   90.00
_cell.angle_beta   90.00
_cell.angle_gamma   90.00
#
_symmetry.space_group_name_H-M   'P 1'
#
loop_
_entity.id
_entity.type
_entity.pdbx_description
1 polymer ?
#
loop_
_entity_poly.entity_id
_entity_poly.type
_entity_poly.pdbx_seq_one_letter_code
_entity_poly.pdbx_strand_id
1 'polypeptide(L)'
;MRICFRNVISTWSSGTGGAGVIGAATYAILAQVHLEMRTILQILLVVPVAMGLAFWLLLPRPSQEDIAHALEIQNLVNSDELKNPKQAFIKKLKLIPGLLKYIIPFSLVYVFEYFINQGTFELIRIKNSSISNDDQYRWFQVTYQIGVFFSRSSVNLFHIKQTWWMTLFQGINVVIFTTEAVFYYIPNFYIVVVLVLWEGLLGGSSYVNTFYRISTEVAEENKQFSMAITTFGDSIGITLAGFLAIFAHNKICALPLPN
;
A
#
# COMPACT_ATOMS: atom_id res chain seq x y z
N MET A 1 28.09 -0.81 -16.43
CA MET A 1 26.67 -1.22 -16.44
C MET A 1 25.88 -0.29 -15.50
N ARG A 2 25.32 0.83 -15.98
CA ARG A 2 24.66 1.89 -15.16
C ARG A 2 23.13 1.94 -15.31
N ILE A 3 22.50 0.88 -15.84
CA ILE A 3 21.09 0.89 -16.25
C ILE A 3 20.14 0.41 -15.13
N CYS A 4 20.64 -0.23 -14.06
CA CYS A 4 19.74 -1.01 -13.19
C CYS A 4 18.94 -0.19 -12.14
N PHE A 5 19.50 0.84 -11.51
CA PHE A 5 18.85 1.45 -10.33
C PHE A 5 17.54 2.20 -10.61
N ARG A 6 17.36 2.78 -11.80
CA ARG A 6 16.21 3.65 -12.08
C ARG A 6 14.88 2.87 -12.20
N ASN A 7 14.95 1.61 -12.61
CA ASN A 7 13.76 0.77 -12.83
C ASN A 7 13.38 -0.10 -11.63
N VAL A 8 14.24 -0.23 -10.61
CA VAL A 8 13.97 -1.10 -9.45
C VAL A 8 12.68 -0.70 -8.74
N ILE A 9 12.51 0.59 -8.43
CA ILE A 9 11.30 1.07 -7.73
C ILE A 9 10.06 0.83 -8.57
N SER A 10 10.11 1.09 -9.88
CA SER A 10 8.97 0.89 -10.77
C SER A 10 8.60 -0.59 -10.91
N THR A 11 9.58 -1.46 -11.21
CA THR A 11 9.33 -2.90 -11.40
C THR A 11 8.85 -3.56 -10.10
N TRP A 12 9.47 -3.20 -8.96
CA TRP A 12 9.03 -3.69 -7.65
C TRP A 12 7.63 -3.19 -7.28
N SER A 13 7.35 -1.91 -7.51
CA SER A 13 6.05 -1.29 -7.21
C SER A 13 4.93 -1.88 -8.09
N SER A 14 5.21 -2.06 -9.39
CA SER A 14 4.27 -2.71 -10.33
C SER A 14 4.04 -4.18 -9.98
N GLY A 15 5.10 -4.93 -9.66
CA GLY A 15 4.99 -6.35 -9.28
C GLY A 15 4.16 -6.56 -8.00
N THR A 16 4.36 -5.72 -6.98
CA THR A 16 3.54 -5.77 -5.75
C THR A 16 2.09 -5.38 -5.99
N GLY A 17 1.82 -4.39 -6.85
CA GLY A 17 0.45 -4.05 -7.26
C GLY A 17 -0.23 -5.18 -8.04
N GLY A 18 0.49 -5.82 -8.98
CA GLY A 18 -0.01 -6.95 -9.75
C GLY A 18 -0.32 -8.16 -8.88
N ALA A 19 0.52 -8.44 -7.88
CA ALA A 19 0.26 -9.47 -6.88
C ALA A 19 -1.03 -9.19 -6.09
N GLY A 20 -1.32 -7.92 -5.76
CA GLY A 20 -2.58 -7.51 -5.15
C GLY A 20 -3.80 -7.82 -6.01
N VAL A 21 -3.74 -7.48 -7.30
CA VAL A 21 -4.84 -7.77 -8.27
C VAL A 21 -5.05 -9.27 -8.42
N ILE A 22 -3.98 -10.02 -8.69
CA ILE A 22 -4.06 -11.48 -8.89
C ILE A 22 -4.57 -12.15 -7.61
N GLY A 23 -4.07 -11.76 -6.45
CA GLY A 23 -4.51 -12.31 -5.16
C GLY A 23 -5.98 -12.06 -4.88
N ALA A 24 -6.42 -10.80 -4.97
CA ALA A 24 -7.81 -10.42 -4.73
C ALA A 24 -8.77 -11.07 -5.74
N ALA A 25 -8.41 -11.09 -7.03
CA ALA A 25 -9.23 -11.70 -8.07
C ALA A 25 -9.32 -13.22 -7.91
N THR A 26 -8.20 -13.89 -7.61
CA THR A 26 -8.18 -15.34 -7.35
C THR A 26 -9.09 -15.69 -6.18
N TYR A 27 -9.00 -14.93 -5.07
CA TYR A 27 -9.89 -15.12 -3.93
C TYR A 27 -11.36 -14.90 -4.30
N ALA A 28 -11.68 -13.80 -4.99
CA ALA A 28 -13.05 -13.48 -5.38
C ALA A 28 -13.68 -14.55 -6.29
N ILE A 29 -12.92 -15.06 -7.27
CA ILE A 29 -13.39 -16.10 -8.19
C ILE A 29 -13.56 -17.44 -7.46
N LEU A 30 -12.60 -17.84 -6.63
CA LEU A 30 -12.71 -19.07 -5.85
C LEU A 30 -13.86 -19.02 -4.83
N ALA A 31 -14.18 -17.84 -4.31
CA ALA A 31 -15.30 -17.67 -3.40
C ALA A 31 -16.67 -17.73 -4.11
N GLN A 32 -16.75 -17.35 -5.39
CA GLN A 32 -17.97 -17.46 -6.20
C GLN A 32 -18.36 -18.90 -6.53
N VAL A 33 -17.38 -19.81 -6.60
CA VAL A 33 -17.65 -21.26 -6.73
C VAL A 33 -18.03 -21.93 -5.40
N HIS A 34 -18.38 -21.13 -4.38
CA HIS A 34 -18.88 -21.57 -3.07
C HIS A 34 -17.89 -22.48 -2.31
N LEU A 35 -16.59 -22.34 -2.58
CA LEU A 35 -15.57 -23.03 -1.78
C LEU A 35 -15.51 -22.42 -0.39
N GLU A 36 -15.35 -23.28 0.61
CA GLU A 36 -15.12 -22.86 1.98
C GLU A 36 -13.82 -22.02 2.07
N MET A 37 -13.85 -20.94 2.86
CA MET A 37 -12.70 -20.04 3.04
C MET A 37 -11.42 -20.79 3.41
N ARG A 38 -11.51 -21.83 4.24
CA ARG A 38 -10.38 -22.69 4.61
C ARG A 38 -9.72 -23.34 3.40
N THR A 39 -10.52 -23.87 2.48
CA THR A 39 -10.05 -24.52 1.25
C THR A 39 -9.40 -23.51 0.32
N ILE A 40 -9.99 -22.31 0.19
CA ILE A 40 -9.41 -21.22 -0.61
C ILE A 40 -8.02 -20.84 -0.06
N LEU A 41 -7.90 -20.63 1.25
CA LEU A 41 -6.62 -20.30 1.88
C LEU A 41 -5.58 -21.41 1.69
N GLN A 42 -5.99 -22.68 1.75
CA GLN A 42 -5.12 -23.82 1.47
C GLN A 42 -4.64 -23.85 0.02
N ILE A 43 -5.52 -23.56 -0.95
CA ILE A 43 -5.15 -23.45 -2.37
C ILE A 43 -4.13 -22.32 -2.55
N LEU A 44 -4.34 -21.17 -1.90
CA LEU A 44 -3.44 -20.02 -1.99
C LEU A 44 -2.05 -20.27 -1.36
N LEU A 45 -1.84 -21.35 -0.61
CA LEU A 45 -0.49 -21.76 -0.17
C LEU A 45 0.43 -22.14 -1.33
N VAL A 46 -0.10 -22.34 -2.54
CA VAL A 46 0.72 -22.46 -3.75
C VAL A 46 1.58 -21.21 -3.99
N VAL A 47 1.12 -20.03 -3.56
CA VAL A 47 1.81 -18.75 -3.77
C VAL A 47 3.15 -18.69 -3.02
N PRO A 48 3.24 -18.87 -1.69
CA PRO A 48 4.52 -18.87 -0.99
C PRO A 48 5.46 -20.00 -1.47
N VAL A 49 4.92 -21.15 -1.87
CA VAL A 49 5.72 -22.22 -2.48
C VAL A 49 6.31 -21.78 -3.82
N ALA A 50 5.50 -21.17 -4.70
CA ALA A 50 5.96 -20.64 -5.97
C ALA A 50 6.97 -19.50 -5.78
N MET A 51 6.80 -18.63 -4.78
CA MET A 51 7.78 -17.60 -4.41
C MET A 51 9.10 -18.23 -4.00
N GLY A 52 9.07 -19.30 -3.20
CA GLY A 52 10.26 -20.07 -2.84
C GLY A 52 10.96 -20.65 -4.07
N LEU A 53 10.22 -21.34 -4.93
CA LEU A 53 10.76 -21.92 -6.17
C LEU A 53 11.37 -20.84 -7.08
N ALA A 54 10.70 -19.70 -7.23
CA ALA A 54 11.22 -18.57 -7.99
C ALA A 54 12.53 -18.04 -7.38
N PHE A 55 12.60 -17.93 -6.05
CA PHE A 55 13.81 -17.47 -5.35
C PHE A 55 14.99 -18.42 -5.54
N TRP A 56 14.79 -19.73 -5.40
CA TRP A 56 15.88 -20.71 -5.45
C TRP A 56 16.26 -21.16 -6.87
N LEU A 57 15.31 -21.16 -7.82
CA LEU A 57 15.51 -21.73 -9.16
C LEU A 57 15.54 -20.70 -10.28
N LEU A 58 14.80 -19.58 -10.15
CA LEU A 58 14.62 -18.61 -11.24
C LEU A 58 15.48 -17.35 -11.07
N LEU A 59 15.67 -16.87 -9.84
CA LEU A 59 16.49 -15.67 -9.61
C LEU A 59 17.98 -15.96 -9.88
N PRO A 60 18.68 -15.07 -10.61
CA PRO A 60 20.11 -15.20 -10.83
C PRO A 60 20.87 -15.06 -9.51
N ARG A 61 21.87 -15.91 -9.31
CA ARG A 61 22.77 -15.77 -8.15
C ARG A 61 23.60 -14.49 -8.32
N PRO A 62 23.75 -13.67 -7.26
CA PRO A 62 24.60 -12.48 -7.33
C PRO A 62 26.05 -12.88 -7.61
N SER A 63 26.78 -12.04 -8.36
CA SER A 63 28.19 -12.31 -8.65
C SER A 63 29.04 -12.17 -7.39
N GLN A 64 30.21 -12.83 -7.34
CA GLN A 64 31.13 -12.66 -6.21
C GLN A 64 31.57 -11.20 -6.02
N GLU A 65 31.72 -10.46 -7.12
CA GLU A 65 32.04 -9.02 -7.09
C GLU A 65 30.91 -8.20 -6.47
N ASP A 66 29.65 -8.45 -6.84
CA ASP A 66 28.49 -7.77 -6.27
C ASP A 66 28.37 -8.04 -4.75
N ILE A 67 28.60 -9.30 -4.35
CA ILE A 67 28.58 -9.69 -2.94
C ILE A 67 29.71 -8.98 -2.17
N ALA A 68 30.93 -8.98 -2.70
CA ALA A 68 32.07 -8.35 -2.05
C ALA A 68 31.87 -6.84 -1.88
N HIS A 69 31.39 -6.17 -2.94
CA HIS A 69 31.11 -4.73 -2.91
C HIS A 69 29.98 -4.38 -1.93
N ALA A 70 28.88 -5.14 -1.92
CA ALA A 70 27.79 -4.93 -0.96
C ALA A 70 28.26 -5.14 0.49
N LEU A 71 29.08 -6.17 0.73
CA LEU A 71 29.64 -6.47 2.04
C LEU A 71 30.62 -5.38 2.51
N GLU A 72 31.44 -4.85 1.60
CA GLU A 72 32.35 -3.74 1.90
C GLU A 72 31.59 -2.48 2.33
N ILE A 73 30.57 -2.07 1.57
CA ILE A 73 29.70 -0.93 1.93
C ILE A 73 29.06 -1.16 3.30
N GLN A 74 28.50 -2.35 3.53
CA GLN A 74 27.83 -2.66 4.78
C GLN A 74 28.80 -2.64 5.97
N ASN A 75 30.03 -3.14 5.78
CA ASN A 75 31.08 -3.09 6.81
C ASN A 75 31.53 -1.67 7.10
N LEU A 76 31.69 -0.82 6.09
CA LEU A 76 32.05 0.59 6.27
C LEU A 76 30.99 1.33 7.09
N VAL A 77 29.72 1.24 6.68
CA VAL A 77 28.58 1.86 7.38
C VAL A 77 28.51 1.35 8.82
N ASN A 78 28.58 0.03 9.01
CA ASN A 78 28.52 -0.55 10.36
C ASN A 78 29.71 -0.12 11.21
N SER A 79 30.92 -0.04 10.64
CA SER A 79 32.13 0.34 11.39
C SER A 79 32.08 1.79 11.89
N ASP A 80 31.56 2.71 11.09
CA ASP A 80 31.38 4.10 11.48
C ASP A 80 30.25 4.27 12.51
N GLU A 81 29.15 3.51 12.34
CA GLU A 81 28.05 3.50 13.31
C GLU A 81 28.45 2.86 14.65
N LEU A 82 29.26 1.80 14.63
CA LEU A 82 29.76 1.11 15.83
C LEU A 82 30.80 1.94 16.59
N LYS A 83 31.64 2.70 15.89
CA LYS A 83 32.63 3.59 16.53
C LYS A 83 31.95 4.71 17.31
N ASN A 84 30.87 5.30 16.78
CA ASN A 84 30.19 6.43 17.41
C ASN A 84 28.64 6.30 17.32
N PRO A 85 28.04 5.35 18.05
CA PRO A 85 26.62 5.01 17.91
C PRO A 85 25.69 6.17 18.28
N LYS A 86 26.03 6.95 19.32
CA LYS A 86 25.26 8.13 19.71
C LYS A 86 25.27 9.19 18.61
N GLN A 87 26.40 9.41 17.96
CA GLN A 87 26.54 10.46 16.96
C GLN A 87 25.85 10.07 15.65
N ALA A 88 25.93 8.79 15.26
CA ALA A 88 25.17 8.23 14.15
C ALA A 88 23.65 8.34 14.39
N PHE A 89 23.18 8.01 15.60
CA PHE A 89 21.78 8.14 15.96
C PHE A 89 21.29 9.59 15.91
N ILE A 90 22.06 10.53 16.48
CA ILE A 90 21.73 11.97 16.41
C ILE A 90 21.72 12.46 14.95
N LYS A 91 22.65 12.01 14.10
CA LYS A 91 22.66 12.34 12.66
C LYS A 91 21.35 11.88 12.01
N LYS A 92 20.94 10.62 12.24
CA LYS A 92 19.68 10.05 11.73
C LYS A 92 18.46 10.85 12.21
N LEU A 93 18.39 11.20 13.50
CA LEU A 93 17.31 12.04 14.03
C LEU A 93 17.27 13.44 13.40
N LYS A 94 18.42 14.07 13.15
CA LYS A 94 18.50 15.39 12.50
C LYS A 94 18.02 15.38 11.04
N LEU A 95 17.98 14.22 10.38
CA LEU A 95 17.43 14.09 9.03
C LEU A 95 15.90 14.09 9.01
N ILE A 96 15.25 13.63 10.09
CA ILE A 96 13.80 13.42 10.16
C ILE A 96 13.01 14.70 9.80
N PRO A 97 13.30 15.90 10.34
CA PRO A 97 12.55 17.11 10.03
C PRO A 97 12.49 17.41 8.52
N GLY A 98 13.59 17.19 7.79
CA GLY A 98 13.64 17.37 6.34
C GLY A 98 12.86 16.31 5.55
N LEU A 99 12.63 15.15 6.16
CA LEU A 99 11.87 14.03 5.59
C LEU A 99 10.37 14.11 5.89
N LEU A 100 9.94 14.92 6.86
CA LEU A 100 8.52 15.05 7.23
C LEU A 100 7.62 15.45 6.05
N LYS A 101 8.15 16.20 5.07
CA LYS A 101 7.45 16.54 3.83
C LYS A 101 7.09 15.32 2.95
N TYR A 102 7.75 14.18 3.17
CA TYR A 102 7.42 12.90 2.54
C TYR A 102 6.62 12.01 3.50
N ILE A 103 7.07 11.92 4.76
CA ILE A 103 6.51 11.01 5.76
C ILE A 103 5.06 11.37 6.08
N ILE A 104 4.76 12.65 6.37
CA ILE A 104 3.42 13.05 6.83
C ILE A 104 2.35 12.82 5.75
N PRO A 105 2.49 13.32 4.51
CA PRO A 105 1.47 13.09 3.48
C PRO A 105 1.26 11.62 3.19
N PHE A 106 2.36 10.87 3.09
CA PHE A 106 2.34 9.45 2.78
C PHE A 106 1.67 8.64 3.89
N SER A 107 2.06 8.86 5.14
CA SER A 107 1.45 8.17 6.29
C SER A 107 -0.03 8.49 6.42
N LEU A 108 -0.44 9.75 6.18
CA LEU A 108 -1.85 10.14 6.22
C LEU A 108 -2.67 9.50 5.11
N VAL A 109 -2.14 9.38 3.89
CA VAL A 109 -2.83 8.63 2.82
C VAL A 109 -3.10 7.20 3.28
N TYR A 110 -2.10 6.54 3.87
CA TYR A 110 -2.24 5.18 4.36
C TYR A 110 -3.18 5.05 5.56
N VAL A 111 -3.23 6.04 6.46
CA VAL A 111 -4.26 6.10 7.51
C VAL A 111 -5.65 6.10 6.88
N PHE A 112 -5.89 6.98 5.91
CA PHE A 112 -7.20 7.15 5.28
C PHE A 112 -7.60 5.95 4.42
N GLU A 113 -6.69 5.46 3.59
CA GLU A 113 -6.85 4.27 2.75
C GLU A 113 -7.20 3.04 3.58
N TYR A 114 -6.42 2.72 4.63
CA TYR A 114 -6.69 1.54 5.44
C TYR A 114 -7.93 1.71 6.32
N PHE A 115 -8.26 2.93 6.72
CA PHE A 115 -9.50 3.19 7.45
C PHE A 115 -10.72 2.91 6.56
N ILE A 116 -10.67 3.30 5.29
CA ILE A 116 -11.71 2.98 4.30
C ILE A 116 -11.78 1.45 4.10
N ASN A 117 -10.66 0.82 3.78
CA ASN A 117 -10.60 -0.60 3.40
C ASN A 117 -11.02 -1.54 4.54
N GLN A 118 -10.63 -1.25 5.78
CA GLN A 118 -10.92 -2.09 6.94
C GLN A 118 -12.16 -1.63 7.73
N GLY A 119 -12.55 -0.36 7.62
CA GLY A 119 -13.60 0.23 8.45
C GLY A 119 -14.92 0.48 7.72
N THR A 120 -14.92 0.85 6.44
CA THR A 120 -16.14 1.28 5.73
C THR A 120 -16.58 0.31 4.64
N PHE A 121 -15.67 -0.33 3.90
CA PHE A 121 -16.04 -1.19 2.77
C PHE A 121 -16.98 -2.35 3.14
N GLU A 122 -16.83 -2.95 4.31
CA GLU A 122 -17.71 -4.03 4.78
C GLU A 122 -19.14 -3.52 5.09
N LEU A 123 -19.27 -2.24 5.44
CA LEU A 123 -20.52 -1.62 5.87
C LEU A 123 -21.32 -1.03 4.71
N ILE A 124 -20.67 -0.72 3.59
CA ILE A 124 -21.34 -0.21 2.38
C ILE A 124 -22.11 -1.34 1.72
N ARG A 125 -23.44 -1.24 1.70
CA ARG A 125 -24.33 -2.27 1.15
C ARG A 125 -25.35 -1.66 0.22
N ILE A 126 -25.35 -2.11 -1.04
CA ILE A 126 -26.29 -1.63 -2.05
C ILE A 126 -27.38 -2.68 -2.24
N LYS A 127 -28.56 -2.39 -1.68
CA LYS A 127 -29.72 -3.31 -1.65
C LYS A 127 -30.28 -3.65 -3.05
N ASN A 128 -30.16 -2.73 -4.02
CA ASN A 128 -30.75 -2.85 -5.35
C ASN A 128 -29.76 -3.35 -6.42
N SER A 129 -28.75 -4.13 -6.05
CA SER A 129 -27.80 -4.69 -7.03
C SER A 129 -28.06 -6.18 -7.26
N SER A 130 -27.72 -6.67 -8.47
CA SER A 130 -27.76 -8.11 -8.80
C SER A 130 -26.66 -8.93 -8.11
N ILE A 131 -25.82 -8.29 -7.28
CA ILE A 131 -24.62 -8.85 -6.66
C ILE A 131 -24.87 -8.99 -5.14
N SER A 132 -24.54 -10.15 -4.58
CA SER A 132 -24.65 -10.39 -3.13
C SER A 132 -23.78 -9.43 -2.33
N ASN A 133 -24.15 -9.11 -1.08
CA ASN A 133 -23.36 -8.17 -0.26
C ASN A 133 -21.90 -8.62 -0.07
N ASP A 134 -21.68 -9.92 0.10
CA ASP A 134 -20.34 -10.49 0.28
C ASP A 134 -19.52 -10.36 -1.01
N ASP A 135 -20.16 -10.52 -2.18
CA ASP A 135 -19.51 -10.34 -3.47
C ASP A 135 -19.24 -8.87 -3.78
N GLN A 136 -20.10 -7.94 -3.35
CA GLN A 136 -19.84 -6.50 -3.46
C GLN A 136 -18.52 -6.12 -2.77
N TYR A 137 -18.32 -6.56 -1.52
CA TYR A 137 -17.08 -6.32 -0.78
C TYR A 137 -15.85 -6.91 -1.50
N ARG A 138 -15.95 -8.15 -1.98
CA ARG A 138 -14.84 -8.81 -2.71
C ARG A 138 -14.49 -8.04 -3.98
N TRP A 139 -15.49 -7.59 -4.74
CA TRP A 139 -15.27 -6.81 -5.96
C TRP A 139 -14.75 -5.40 -5.70
N PHE A 140 -15.11 -4.77 -4.57
CA PHE A 140 -14.47 -3.53 -4.14
C PHE A 140 -12.98 -3.76 -3.87
N GLN A 141 -12.60 -4.83 -3.18
CA GLN A 141 -11.18 -5.16 -2.96
C GLN A 141 -10.41 -5.40 -4.27
N VAL A 142 -11.01 -6.13 -5.22
CA VAL A 142 -10.40 -6.33 -6.55
C VAL A 142 -10.22 -5.00 -7.28
N THR A 143 -11.26 -4.16 -7.29
CA THR A 143 -11.23 -2.86 -7.98
C THR A 143 -10.22 -1.91 -7.38
N TYR A 144 -10.14 -1.85 -6.05
CA TYR A 144 -9.12 -1.11 -5.32
C TYR A 144 -7.71 -1.53 -5.76
N GLN A 145 -7.44 -2.84 -5.78
CA GLN A 145 -6.13 -3.35 -6.19
C GLN A 145 -5.81 -3.05 -7.66
N ILE A 146 -6.82 -3.02 -8.54
CA ILE A 146 -6.64 -2.59 -9.93
C ILE A 146 -6.18 -1.12 -9.98
N GLY A 147 -6.82 -0.24 -9.20
CA GLY A 147 -6.40 1.15 -9.07
C GLY A 147 -4.97 1.30 -8.54
N VAL A 148 -4.62 0.54 -7.50
CA VAL A 148 -3.25 0.51 -6.94
C VAL A 148 -2.25 0.03 -7.98
N PHE A 149 -2.57 -1.02 -8.75
CA PHE A 149 -1.67 -1.55 -9.79
C PHE A 149 -1.40 -0.54 -10.90
N PHE A 150 -2.45 0.09 -11.44
CA PHE A 150 -2.30 1.09 -12.50
C PHE A 150 -1.50 2.29 -12.03
N SER A 151 -1.81 2.82 -10.85
CA SER A 151 -1.10 3.97 -10.29
C SER A 151 0.36 3.66 -9.95
N ARG A 152 0.67 2.50 -9.37
CA ARG A 152 2.05 2.06 -9.12
C ARG A 152 2.86 1.86 -10.39
N SER A 153 2.22 1.42 -11.47
CA SER A 153 2.86 1.22 -12.77
C SER A 153 3.05 2.53 -13.54
N SER A 154 2.34 3.60 -13.15
CA SER A 154 2.34 4.89 -13.86
C SER A 154 3.61 5.72 -13.69
N VAL A 155 4.48 5.41 -12.71
CA VAL A 155 5.62 6.27 -12.36
C VAL A 155 6.60 6.49 -13.52
N ASN A 156 6.75 5.52 -14.43
CA ASN A 156 7.63 5.71 -15.60
C ASN A 156 7.00 6.61 -16.68
N LEU A 157 5.69 6.86 -16.60
CA LEU A 157 4.93 7.67 -17.55
C LEU A 157 4.73 9.11 -17.04
N PHE A 158 4.31 9.26 -15.78
CA PHE A 158 4.01 10.56 -15.17
C PHE A 158 4.49 10.63 -13.72
N HIS A 159 5.08 11.78 -13.34
CA HIS A 159 5.58 12.02 -11.98
C HIS A 159 4.77 13.12 -11.30
N ILE A 160 4.26 12.84 -10.10
CA ILE A 160 3.53 13.79 -9.28
C ILE A 160 4.43 14.26 -8.15
N LYS A 161 4.89 15.51 -8.25
CA LYS A 161 5.80 16.09 -7.23
C LYS A 161 5.08 16.42 -5.92
N GLN A 162 3.82 16.85 -5.99
CA GLN A 162 3.09 17.32 -4.83
C GLN A 162 2.18 16.23 -4.27
N THR A 163 2.69 15.47 -3.30
CA THR A 163 2.00 14.32 -2.70
C THR A 163 0.86 14.70 -1.74
N TRP A 164 0.85 15.95 -1.25
CA TRP A 164 -0.22 16.47 -0.39
C TRP A 164 -1.60 16.46 -1.03
N TRP A 165 -1.69 16.58 -2.36
CA TRP A 165 -2.97 16.48 -3.06
C TRP A 165 -3.60 15.11 -2.90
N MET A 166 -2.81 14.03 -2.88
CA MET A 166 -3.33 12.69 -2.63
C MET A 166 -3.91 12.59 -1.22
N THR A 167 -3.23 13.14 -0.22
CA THR A 167 -3.72 13.17 1.17
C THR A 167 -5.05 13.91 1.27
N LEU A 168 -5.18 15.06 0.61
CA LEU A 168 -6.43 15.84 0.64
C LEU A 168 -7.58 15.05 0.01
N PHE A 169 -7.39 14.52 -1.19
CA PHE A 169 -8.43 13.73 -1.86
C PHE A 169 -8.78 12.46 -1.09
N GLN A 170 -7.81 11.86 -0.40
CA GLN A 170 -8.05 10.69 0.41
C GLN A 170 -8.83 11.02 1.69
N GLY A 171 -8.60 12.18 2.28
CA GLY A 171 -9.46 12.70 3.35
C GLY A 171 -10.90 12.92 2.88
N ILE A 172 -11.10 13.44 1.66
CA ILE A 172 -12.44 13.57 1.06
C ILE A 172 -13.09 12.19 0.86
N ASN A 173 -12.32 11.20 0.37
CA ASN A 173 -12.81 9.83 0.22
C ASN A 173 -13.25 9.23 1.56
N VAL A 174 -12.50 9.45 2.65
CA VAL A 174 -12.92 9.00 4.00
C VAL A 174 -14.28 9.57 4.38
N VAL A 175 -14.51 10.87 4.14
CA VAL A 175 -15.80 11.50 4.41
C VAL A 175 -16.89 10.84 3.58
N ILE A 176 -16.71 10.72 2.26
CA ILE A 176 -17.68 10.12 1.35
C ILE A 176 -18.04 8.69 1.78
N PHE A 177 -17.05 7.81 1.93
CA PHE A 177 -17.27 6.41 2.28
C PHE A 177 -17.85 6.23 3.69
N THR A 178 -17.45 7.06 4.66
CA THR A 178 -18.04 7.02 6.00
C THR A 178 -19.49 7.48 5.98
N THR A 179 -19.80 8.57 5.26
CA THR A 179 -21.19 9.02 5.13
C THR A 179 -22.04 8.02 4.37
N GLU A 180 -21.49 7.36 3.36
CA GLU A 180 -22.20 6.31 2.63
C GLU A 180 -22.48 5.09 3.54
N ALA A 181 -21.52 4.67 4.35
CA ALA A 181 -21.71 3.58 5.31
C ALA A 181 -22.76 3.88 6.39
N VAL A 182 -23.03 5.17 6.67
CA VAL A 182 -24.02 5.61 7.66
C VAL A 182 -25.40 5.85 7.02
N PHE A 183 -25.45 6.49 5.85
CA PHE A 183 -26.69 6.99 5.25
C PHE A 183 -27.18 6.18 4.04
N TYR A 184 -26.36 5.32 3.44
CA TYR A 184 -26.72 4.45 2.31
C TYR A 184 -27.38 5.22 1.14
N TYR A 185 -26.81 6.36 0.75
CA TYR A 185 -27.42 7.26 -0.22
C TYR A 185 -27.02 6.97 -1.67
N ILE A 186 -25.95 6.20 -1.92
CA ILE A 186 -25.51 5.88 -3.27
C ILE A 186 -26.40 4.75 -3.84
N PRO A 187 -27.20 5.01 -4.89
CA PRO A 187 -28.19 4.05 -5.36
C PRO A 187 -27.61 2.96 -6.28
N ASN A 188 -26.37 3.13 -6.77
CA ASN A 188 -25.81 2.31 -7.83
C ASN A 188 -24.41 1.79 -7.48
N PHE A 189 -24.26 0.47 -7.58
CA PHE A 189 -23.00 -0.25 -7.35
C PHE A 189 -21.82 0.30 -8.14
N TYR A 190 -22.02 0.62 -9.41
CA TYR A 190 -20.94 1.09 -10.28
C TYR A 190 -20.39 2.47 -9.86
N ILE A 191 -21.19 3.30 -9.18
CA ILE A 191 -20.69 4.57 -8.63
C ILE A 191 -19.66 4.28 -7.53
N VAL A 192 -19.96 3.36 -6.62
CA VAL A 192 -19.00 2.95 -5.58
C VAL A 192 -17.77 2.29 -6.19
N VAL A 193 -17.92 1.45 -7.22
CA VAL A 193 -16.79 0.87 -7.95
C VAL A 193 -15.85 1.96 -8.51
N VAL A 194 -16.40 3.02 -9.12
CA VAL A 194 -15.58 4.13 -9.64
C VAL A 194 -14.87 4.88 -8.50
N LEU A 195 -15.55 5.12 -7.37
CA LEU A 195 -14.94 5.76 -6.20
C LEU A 195 -13.83 4.90 -5.59
N VAL A 196 -14.02 3.59 -5.53
CA VAL A 196 -13.03 2.63 -5.02
C VAL A 196 -11.82 2.52 -5.97
N LEU A 197 -12.05 2.54 -7.28
CA LEU A 197 -10.96 2.60 -8.26
C LEU A 197 -10.15 3.89 -8.08
N TRP A 198 -10.82 5.03 -7.90
CA TRP A 198 -10.21 6.33 -7.63
C TRP A 198 -9.39 6.32 -6.34
N GLU A 199 -9.93 5.74 -5.27
CA GLU A 199 -9.27 5.57 -3.98
C GLU A 199 -7.96 4.76 -4.14
N GLY A 200 -8.00 3.62 -4.81
CA GLY A 200 -6.81 2.82 -5.12
C GLY A 200 -5.77 3.55 -5.99
N LEU A 201 -6.23 4.36 -6.96
CA LEU A 201 -5.33 5.18 -7.79
C LEU A 201 -4.56 6.22 -6.96
N LEU A 202 -5.20 6.85 -5.98
CA LEU A 202 -4.55 7.82 -5.09
C LEU A 202 -3.53 7.15 -4.19
N GLY A 203 -3.89 6.01 -3.59
CA GLY A 203 -3.02 5.20 -2.74
C GLY A 203 -1.73 4.78 -3.42
N GLY A 204 -1.84 4.08 -4.55
CA GLY A 204 -0.67 3.63 -5.29
C GLY A 204 0.15 4.77 -5.90
N SER A 205 -0.49 5.89 -6.28
CA SER A 205 0.23 7.09 -6.76
C SER A 205 1.04 7.74 -5.64
N SER A 206 0.46 7.86 -4.44
CA SER A 206 1.15 8.40 -3.26
C SER A 206 2.38 7.57 -2.92
N TYR A 207 2.24 6.25 -2.94
CA TYR A 207 3.34 5.30 -2.72
C TYR A 207 4.49 5.52 -3.70
N VAL A 208 4.24 5.31 -4.99
CA VAL A 208 5.32 5.25 -5.96
C VAL A 208 6.01 6.60 -6.13
N ASN A 209 5.25 7.71 -6.05
CA ASN A 209 5.83 9.05 -6.15
C ASN A 209 6.61 9.45 -4.90
N THR A 210 6.18 9.04 -3.70
CA THR A 210 6.94 9.31 -2.47
C THR A 210 8.31 8.63 -2.52
N PHE A 211 8.36 7.34 -2.83
CA PHE A 211 9.63 6.61 -2.91
C PHE A 211 10.50 7.06 -4.08
N TYR A 212 9.89 7.39 -5.23
CA TYR A 212 10.62 7.97 -6.35
C TYR A 212 11.29 9.30 -5.96
N ARG A 213 10.57 10.19 -5.27
CA ARG A 213 11.12 11.46 -4.79
C ARG A 213 12.22 11.26 -3.76
N ILE A 214 12.06 10.36 -2.79
CA ILE A 214 13.14 10.03 -1.84
C ILE A 214 14.37 9.51 -2.59
N SER A 215 14.19 8.64 -3.60
CA SER A 215 15.30 8.06 -4.36
C SER A 215 16.08 9.06 -5.22
N THR A 216 15.45 10.19 -5.57
CA THR A 216 15.99 11.21 -6.49
C THR A 216 16.43 12.49 -5.77
N GLU A 217 15.71 12.93 -4.74
CA GLU A 217 15.94 14.19 -4.02
C GLU A 217 16.89 14.02 -2.81
N VAL A 218 17.00 12.82 -2.22
CA VAL A 218 17.84 12.58 -1.03
C VAL A 218 19.25 12.12 -1.43
N ALA A 219 20.28 12.59 -0.71
CA ALA A 219 21.66 12.17 -0.91
C ALA A 219 21.85 10.66 -0.66
N GLU A 220 22.71 10.01 -1.44
CA GLU A 220 22.89 8.54 -1.47
C GLU A 220 23.16 7.92 -0.09
N GLU A 221 24.02 8.55 0.70
CA GLU A 221 24.33 8.17 2.09
C GLU A 221 23.11 8.14 3.04
N ASN A 222 22.07 8.90 2.75
CA ASN A 222 20.88 9.04 3.60
C ASN A 222 19.65 8.34 3.00
N LYS A 223 19.72 7.84 1.76
CA LYS A 223 18.56 7.24 1.05
C LYS A 223 18.01 6.03 1.78
N GLN A 224 18.87 5.11 2.21
CA GLN A 224 18.45 3.87 2.89
C GLN A 224 17.68 4.18 4.18
N PHE A 225 18.23 5.05 5.04
CA PHE A 225 17.53 5.48 6.24
C PHE A 225 16.23 6.21 5.92
N SER A 226 16.23 7.07 4.90
CA SER A 226 15.04 7.84 4.49
C SER A 226 13.91 6.93 3.99
N MET A 227 14.21 5.93 3.17
CA MET A 227 13.22 4.95 2.72
C MET A 227 12.70 4.12 3.91
N ALA A 228 13.59 3.71 4.82
CA ALA A 228 13.21 2.92 6.00
C ALA A 228 12.30 3.71 6.95
N ILE A 229 12.65 4.94 7.30
CA ILE A 229 11.84 5.77 8.23
C ILE A 229 10.49 6.16 7.61
N THR A 230 10.43 6.36 6.29
CA THR A 230 9.17 6.59 5.58
C THR A 230 8.27 5.35 5.60
N THR A 231 8.83 4.16 5.39
CA THR A 231 8.08 2.88 5.52
C THR A 231 7.61 2.64 6.96
N PHE A 232 8.40 3.04 7.94
CA PHE A 232 8.00 2.99 9.35
C PHE A 232 6.82 3.92 9.64
N GLY A 233 6.82 5.14 9.07
CA GLY A 233 5.69 6.07 9.17
C GLY A 233 4.39 5.49 8.59
N ASP A 234 4.48 4.83 7.44
CA ASP A 234 3.37 4.07 6.83
C ASP A 234 2.84 2.99 7.78
N SER A 235 3.71 2.17 8.36
CA SER A 235 3.32 1.13 9.32
C SER A 235 2.57 1.70 10.54
N ILE A 236 3.00 2.85 11.06
CA ILE A 236 2.28 3.58 12.12
C ILE A 236 0.89 4.01 11.61
N GLY A 237 0.82 4.56 10.40
CA GLY A 237 -0.42 4.99 9.78
C GLY A 237 -1.45 3.86 9.64
N ILE A 238 -1.04 2.72 9.08
CA ILE A 238 -1.87 1.52 8.95
C ILE A 238 -2.35 1.04 10.32
N THR A 239 -1.47 1.00 11.31
CA THR A 239 -1.81 0.58 12.68
C THR A 239 -2.87 1.50 13.29
N LEU A 240 -2.68 2.82 13.15
CA LEU A 240 -3.65 3.82 13.63
C LEU A 240 -5.00 3.67 12.91
N ALA A 241 -4.99 3.45 11.60
CA ALA A 241 -6.19 3.20 10.83
C ALA A 241 -6.98 1.98 11.34
N GLY A 242 -6.29 0.88 11.66
CA GLY A 242 -6.91 -0.30 12.24
C GLY A 242 -7.62 -0.02 13.57
N PHE A 243 -6.97 0.71 14.48
CA PHE A 243 -7.59 1.12 15.75
C PHE A 243 -8.82 2.02 15.53
N LEU A 244 -8.71 3.00 14.63
CA LEU A 244 -9.82 3.91 14.29
C LEU A 244 -10.97 3.16 13.62
N ALA A 245 -10.67 2.21 12.74
CA ALA A 245 -11.66 1.39 12.03
C ALA A 245 -12.50 0.55 13.00
N ILE A 246 -11.87 -0.08 14.02
CA ILE A 246 -12.61 -0.83 15.06
C ILE A 246 -13.61 0.08 15.78
N PHE A 247 -13.18 1.27 16.19
CA PHE A 247 -14.06 2.22 16.87
C PHE A 247 -15.19 2.72 15.98
N ALA A 248 -14.88 3.08 14.73
CA ALA A 248 -15.85 3.55 13.77
C ALA A 248 -16.89 2.46 13.46
N HIS A 249 -16.43 1.23 13.18
CA HIS A 249 -17.30 0.09 12.89
C HIS A 249 -18.28 -0.16 14.04
N ASN A 250 -17.78 -0.25 15.28
CA ASN A 250 -18.63 -0.48 16.46
C ASN A 250 -19.69 0.62 16.64
N LYS A 251 -19.35 1.88 16.36
CA LYS A 251 -20.31 2.99 16.43
C LYS A 251 -21.33 2.98 15.31
N ILE A 252 -20.90 2.69 14.08
CA ILE A 252 -21.80 2.65 12.92
C ILE A 252 -22.79 1.49 13.07
N CYS A 253 -22.32 0.32 13.50
CA CYS A 253 -23.18 -0.83 13.76
C CYS A 253 -24.18 -0.61 14.92
N ALA A 254 -23.92 0.35 15.82
CA ALA A 254 -24.85 0.73 16.89
C ALA A 254 -25.93 1.71 16.43
N LEU A 255 -25.83 2.30 15.23
CA LEU A 255 -26.84 3.21 14.70
C LEU A 255 -28.05 2.43 14.17
N PRO A 256 -29.28 2.99 14.30
CA PRO A 256 -30.43 2.42 13.63
C PRO A 256 -30.24 2.48 12.11
N LEU A 257 -30.65 1.44 11.40
CA LEU A 257 -30.61 1.44 9.94
C LEU A 257 -31.46 2.61 9.41
N PRO A 258 -30.94 3.40 8.46
CA PRO A 258 -31.72 4.45 7.84
C PRO A 258 -32.92 3.85 7.11
N ASN A 259 -34.05 4.57 7.19
CA ASN A 259 -35.34 4.19 6.61
C ASN A 259 -35.28 4.11 5.09
#